data_AF-A0A498NWS3-F1
#
_entry.id   AF-A0A498NWS3-F1
#
_cell.length_a   1.000
_cell.length_b   1.000
_cell.length_c   1.000
_cell.angle_alpha   90.00
_cell.angle_beta   90.00
_cell.angle_gamma   90.00
#
_symmetry.space_group_name_H-M   'P 1'
#
loop_
_entity.id
_entity.type
_entity.pdbx_description
1 polymer ?
#
loop_
_entity_poly.entity_id
_entity_poly.type
_entity_poly.pdbx_seq_one_letter_code
_entity_poly.pdbx_strand_id
1 'polypeptide(L)'
;MDLVCLVHICNENQVYAVGGYDGQSRLSSVECYDSFSNRWTEVAPMKEAVSSPAVASCVNKLFVIGGGPDDNTCSDKVIAKSLE
;
A
#
# COMPACT_ATOMS: atom_id res chain seq x y z
N MET A 1 -12.68 -9.43 4.74
CA MET A 1 -11.74 -9.01 5.80
C MET A 1 -10.46 -8.76 5.05
N ASP A 2 -10.35 -7.55 4.51
CA ASP A 2 -9.28 -7.22 3.58
C ASP A 2 -7.97 -7.29 4.36
N LEU A 3 -7.07 -8.17 3.93
CA LEU A 3 -5.71 -8.25 4.46
C LEU A 3 -4.97 -7.02 3.91
N VAL A 4 -5.23 -5.87 4.53
CA VAL A 4 -4.55 -4.62 4.24
C VAL A 4 -3.10 -4.79 4.64
N CYS A 5 -2.22 -4.76 3.65
CA CYS A 5 -0.80 -4.96 3.85
C CYS A 5 -0.18 -3.64 4.31
N LEU A 6 0.12 -3.64 5.61
CA LEU A 6 0.91 -2.70 6.40
C LEU A 6 0.49 -1.21 6.38
N VAL A 7 0.14 -0.75 7.58
CA VAL A 7 -0.04 0.64 7.97
C VAL A 7 1.32 1.23 8.33
N HIS A 8 1.76 2.29 7.65
CA HIS A 8 2.92 3.09 8.09
C HIS A 8 2.55 4.56 8.25
N ILE A 9 3.06 5.18 9.31
CA ILE A 9 2.93 6.60 9.61
C ILE A 9 3.97 7.36 8.78
N CYS A 10 3.54 8.06 7.73
CA CYS A 10 4.45 8.89 6.91
C CYS A 10 4.61 10.30 7.46
N ASN A 11 3.59 10.78 8.17
CA ASN A 11 3.51 12.03 8.91
C ASN A 11 2.65 11.75 10.15
N GLU A 12 2.78 12.50 11.25
CA GLU A 12 2.13 12.24 12.55
C GLU A 12 0.61 11.92 12.49
N ASN A 13 -0.06 12.22 11.37
CA ASN A 13 -1.50 12.14 11.18
C ASN A 13 -1.96 11.37 9.93
N GLN A 14 -1.06 10.68 9.21
CA GLN A 14 -1.42 9.96 7.98
C GLN A 14 -0.99 8.51 8.00
N VAL A 15 -1.93 7.62 7.66
CA VAL A 15 -1.73 6.18 7.52
C VAL A 15 -2.03 5.77 6.09
N TYR A 16 -1.17 4.97 5.49
CA TYR A 16 -1.40 4.44 4.15
C TYR A 16 -1.68 2.94 4.17
N ALA A 17 -2.69 2.53 3.42
CA ALA A 17 -3.03 1.15 3.08
C ALA A 17 -2.63 0.90 1.63
N VAL A 18 -1.81 -0.12 1.36
CA VAL A 18 -1.24 -0.36 0.04
C VAL A 18 -1.52 -1.79 -0.43
N GLY A 19 -2.23 -1.93 -1.54
CA GLY A 19 -2.52 -3.22 -2.16
C GLY A 19 -3.38 -4.14 -1.29
N GLY A 20 -3.14 -5.45 -1.37
CA GLY A 20 -3.89 -6.47 -0.64
C GLY A 20 -4.74 -7.35 -1.55
N TYR A 21 -5.74 -7.99 -0.95
CA TYR A 21 -6.68 -8.90 -1.62
C TYR A 21 -8.08 -8.73 -1.04
N ASP A 22 -9.05 -8.43 -1.91
CA ASP A 22 -10.46 -8.14 -1.52
C ASP A 22 -11.35 -9.40 -1.42
N GLY A 23 -10.77 -10.60 -1.59
CA GLY A 23 -11.50 -11.86 -1.67
C GLY A 23 -11.76 -12.34 -3.10
N GLN A 24 -11.60 -11.47 -4.11
CA GLN A 24 -11.74 -11.79 -5.54
C GLN A 24 -10.46 -11.48 -6.32
N SER A 25 -9.85 -10.34 -6.06
CA SER A 25 -8.76 -9.75 -6.84
C SER A 25 -7.68 -9.20 -5.94
N ARG A 26 -6.43 -9.24 -6.42
CA ARG A 26 -5.35 -8.46 -5.80
C ARG A 26 -5.55 -6.99 -6.15
N LEU A 27 -5.18 -6.11 -5.23
CA LEU A 27 -5.42 -4.69 -5.34
C LEU A 27 -4.13 -3.94 -5.72
N SER A 28 -4.27 -2.97 -6.62
CA SER A 28 -3.26 -1.93 -6.86
C SER A 28 -3.63 -0.61 -6.18
N SER A 29 -4.78 -0.56 -5.49
CA SER A 29 -5.25 0.62 -4.79
C SER A 29 -4.31 1.00 -3.66
N VAL A 30 -4.28 2.30 -3.41
CA VAL A 30 -3.61 2.89 -2.25
C VAL A 30 -4.58 3.85 -1.61
N GLU A 31 -4.80 3.71 -0.31
CA GLU A 31 -5.71 4.58 0.45
C GLU A 31 -4.93 5.25 1.57
N CYS A 32 -5.21 6.54 1.78
CA CYS A 32 -4.65 7.33 2.87
C CYS A 32 -5.74 7.65 3.87
N TYR A 33 -5.53 7.24 5.11
CA TYR A 33 -6.29 7.72 6.26
C TYR A 33 -5.66 9.00 6.80
N ASP A 34 -6.46 10.04 6.92
CA ASP A 34 -6.11 11.29 7.58
C ASP A 34 -6.81 11.34 8.96
N SER A 35 -6.03 11.44 10.03
CA SER A 35 -6.53 11.41 11.40
C SER A 35 -7.28 12.68 11.82
N PHE A 36 -7.04 13.81 11.17
CA PHE A 36 -7.75 15.06 11.47
C PHE A 36 -9.18 15.04 10.94
N SER A 37 -9.34 14.61 9.70
CA SER A 37 -10.63 14.47 9.04
C SER A 37 -11.32 13.15 9.41
N ASN A 38 -10.59 12.19 9.97
CA ASN A 38 -11.02 10.84 10.29
C ASN A 38 -11.62 10.13 9.07
N ARG A 39 -10.92 10.21 7.93
CA ARG A 39 -11.41 9.70 6.64
C ARG A 39 -10.31 8.99 5.87
N TRP A 40 -10.71 7.91 5.20
CA TRP A 40 -9.94 7.29 4.15
C TRP A 40 -10.22 8.01 2.83
N THR A 41 -9.16 8.24 2.07
CA THR A 41 -9.21 8.82 0.72
C THR A 41 -8.35 7.98 -0.19
N GLU A 42 -8.87 7.62 -1.37
CA GLU A 42 -8.05 6.99 -2.40
C GLU A 42 -6.97 7.96 -2.89
N VAL A 43 -5.74 7.46 -2.97
CA VAL A 43 -4.61 8.19 -3.55
C VAL A 43 -4.14 7.48 -4.82
N ALA A 44 -3.12 8.04 -5.48
CA ALA A 44 -2.65 7.50 -6.74
C ALA A 44 -2.25 6.00 -6.59
N PRO A 45 -2.80 5.09 -7.40
CA PRO A 45 -2.59 3.65 -7.24
C PRO A 45 -1.16 3.23 -7.63
N MET A 46 -0.81 1.98 -7.31
CA MET A 46 0.38 1.31 -7.85
C MET A 46 0.18 0.94 -9.31
N LYS A 47 1.30 0.73 -10.02
CA LYS A 47 1.27 0.29 -11.43
C LYS A 47 0.84 -1.17 -11.59
N GLU A 48 1.14 -1.99 -10.59
CA GLU A 48 0.84 -3.42 -10.56
C GLU A 48 0.10 -3.71 -9.25
N ALA A 49 -0.87 -4.63 -9.30
CA ALA A 49 -1.53 -5.12 -8.09
C ALA A 49 -0.58 -6.03 -7.32
N VAL A 50 -0.64 -5.97 -5.99
CA VAL A 50 0.26 -6.75 -5.12
C VAL A 50 -0.48 -7.23 -3.89
N SER A 51 -0.33 -8.53 -3.59
CA SER A 51 -0.76 -9.11 -2.31
C SER A 51 0.45 -9.48 -1.45
N SER A 52 0.28 -9.35 -0.14
CA SER A 52 1.30 -9.65 0.87
C SER A 52 2.64 -8.89 0.72
N PRO A 53 2.68 -7.61 0.30
CA PRO A 53 3.93 -6.85 0.37
C PRO A 53 4.30 -6.47 1.81
N ALA A 54 5.58 -6.25 2.05
CA ALA A 54 6.05 -5.41 3.15
C ALA A 54 6.07 -3.94 2.69
N VAL A 55 5.70 -3.00 3.55
CA VAL A 55 5.76 -1.56 3.24
C VAL A 55 6.72 -0.86 4.20
N ALA A 56 7.47 0.13 3.73
CA ALA A 56 8.28 0.99 4.60
C ALA A 56 8.10 2.43 4.15
N SER A 57 8.02 3.38 5.08
CA SER A 57 8.07 4.80 4.71
C SER A 57 9.49 5.35 4.85
N CYS A 58 9.87 6.24 3.94
CA CYS A 58 11.05 7.08 4.10
C CYS A 58 10.85 8.38 3.32
N VAL A 59 10.92 9.52 4.02
CA VAL A 59 10.92 10.90 3.49
C VAL A 59 10.03 11.08 2.25
N ASN A 60 8.72 11.27 2.48
CA ASN A 60 7.69 11.45 1.44
C ASN A 60 7.59 10.30 0.42
N LYS A 61 8.06 9.11 0.76
CA LYS A 61 7.93 7.93 -0.09
C LYS A 61 7.50 6.70 0.70
N LEU A 62 6.69 5.88 0.06
CA LEU A 62 6.38 4.51 0.49
C LEU A 62 7.17 3.54 -0.38
N PHE A 63 7.80 2.56 0.25
CA PHE A 63 8.55 1.49 -0.37
C PHE A 63 7.77 0.21 -0.19
N VAL A 64 7.33 -0.40 -1.29
CA VAL A 64 6.60 -1.67 -1.31
C VAL A 64 7.59 -2.74 -1.72
N ILE A 65 7.87 -3.67 -0.82
CA ILE A 65 8.93 -4.67 -0.93
C ILE A 65 8.28 -6.05 -0.96
N GLY A 66 8.61 -6.82 -1.99
CA GLY A 66 8.10 -8.17 -2.11
C GLY A 66 6.62 -8.24 -2.51
N GLY A 67 5.97 -9.32 -2.10
CA GLY A 67 4.62 -9.65 -2.56
C GLY A 67 4.59 -10.07 -4.03
N GLY A 68 3.38 -10.27 -4.55
CA GLY A 68 3.18 -10.78 -5.90
C GLY A 68 1.87 -10.31 -6.51
N PRO A 69 1.79 -10.22 -7.85
CA PRO A 69 0.51 -10.09 -8.55
C PRO A 69 -0.30 -11.39 -8.49
N ASP A 70 0.37 -12.51 -8.21
CA ASP A 70 -0.24 -13.83 -8.08
C ASP A 70 0.49 -14.77 -7.11
N ASP A 71 -0.17 -15.88 -6.78
CA ASP A 71 0.29 -16.87 -5.81
C ASP A 71 1.55 -17.63 -6.25
N ASN A 72 1.90 -17.54 -7.54
CA ASN A 72 3.07 -18.21 -8.10
C ASN A 72 4.27 -17.27 -8.23
N THR A 73 4.10 -15.97 -7.99
CA THR A 73 5.11 -14.95 -8.28
C THR A 73 5.47 -14.19 -7.02
N CYS A 74 6.58 -14.56 -6.39
CA CYS A 74 7.22 -13.72 -5.38
C CYS A 74 8.13 -12.72 -6.09
N SER A 75 7.88 -11.44 -5.91
CA SER A 75 8.70 -10.36 -6.45
C SER A 75 9.87 -10.06 -5.52
N ASP A 76 11.05 -9.76 -6.06
CA ASP A 76 12.16 -9.11 -5.36
C ASP A 76 12.17 -7.58 -5.58
N LYS A 77 11.17 -7.06 -6.30
CA LYS A 77 11.06 -5.63 -6.62
C LYS A 77 10.80 -4.81 -5.35
N VAL A 78 11.35 -3.60 -5.38
CA VAL A 78 11.00 -2.51 -4.46
C VAL A 78 10.35 -1.40 -5.26
N ILE A 79 9.08 -1.10 -4.97
CA ILE A 79 8.32 -0.05 -5.63
C ILE A 79 8.29 1.18 -4.70
N ALA A 80 8.94 2.26 -5.10
CA ALA A 80 8.87 3.53 -4.41
C ALA A 80 7.71 4.38 -4.96
N LYS A 81 6.76 4.76 -4.10
CA LYS A 81 5.66 5.67 -4.41
C LYS A 81 5.88 6.99 -3.71
N SER A 82 5.99 8.07 -4.47
CA SER A 82 6.02 9.43 -3.91
C SER A 82 4.64 9.79 -3.34
N LEU A 83 4.66 10.43 -2.18
CA LEU A 83 3.51 11.06 -1.55
C LEU A 83 3.51 12.53 -1.97
N GLU A 84 2.48 12.92 -2.71
CA GLU A 84 2.17 14.32 -3.07
C GLU A 84 0.89 14.75 -2.38
#